data_AF-A0A0R3FX86-F1
#
_entry.id   AF-A0A0R3FX86-F1
#
_cell.length_a   1.000
_cell.length_b   1.000
_cell.length_c   1.000
_cell.angle_alpha   90.00
_cell.angle_beta   90.00
_cell.angle_gamma   90.00
#
_symmetry.space_group_name_H-M   'P 1'
#
loop_
_entity.id
_entity.type
_entity.pdbx_description
1 polymer ?
#
loop_
_entity_poly.entity_id
_entity_poly.type
_entity_poly.pdbx_seq_one_letter_code
_entity_poly.pdbx_strand_id
1 'polypeptide(L)'
;MLTFCERTMAEVCADLGTVAVEFNGEADHVYLLVSYLPTLAIFTLVQRLKGRTACVVRREYAGARVRARMRGHLWSPSYFAVCCGGAPLSIIKQYIGQRRPL
;
A
#
# COMPACT_ATOMS: atom_id res chain seq x y z
N MET A 1 -8.45 -0.10 10.71
CA MET A 1 -7.31 -0.73 10.00
C MET A 1 -6.78 0.14 8.87
N LEU A 2 -7.62 0.65 7.94
CA LEU A 2 -7.17 1.53 6.85
C LEU A 2 -6.48 2.81 7.34
N THR A 3 -7.08 3.54 8.30
CA THR A 3 -6.49 4.74 8.93
C THR A 3 -5.13 4.46 9.59
N PHE A 4 -4.93 3.22 10.07
CA PHE A 4 -3.68 2.81 10.68
C PHE A 4 -2.60 2.53 9.64
N CYS A 5 -2.98 1.88 8.53
CA CYS A 5 -2.11 1.69 7.38
C CYS A 5 -1.72 3.05 6.77
N GLU A 6 -2.66 3.97 6.62
CA GLU A 6 -2.43 5.33 6.13
C GLU A 6 -1.35 6.04 6.94
N ARG A 7 -1.52 6.12 8.27
CA ARG A 7 -0.54 6.74 9.17
C ARG A 7 0.84 6.09 9.06
N THR A 8 0.89 4.76 9.06
CA THR A 8 2.15 4.02 8.96
C THR A 8 2.83 4.25 7.60
N MET A 9 2.06 4.32 6.52
CA MET A 9 2.60 4.59 5.18
C MET A 9 3.08 6.03 5.03
N ALA A 10 2.39 7.00 5.63
CA ALA A 10 2.83 8.38 5.69
C ALA A 10 4.18 8.53 6.43
N GLU A 11 4.34 7.84 7.57
CA GLU A 11 5.60 7.80 8.32
C GLU A 11 6.75 7.20 7.47
N VAL A 12 6.51 6.07 6.81
CA VAL A 12 7.50 5.45 5.91
C VAL A 12 7.84 6.36 4.73
N CYS A 13 6.85 7.07 4.18
CA CYS A 13 7.09 8.03 3.12
C CYS A 13 8.00 9.15 3.59
N ALA A 14 7.76 9.71 4.78
CA ALA A 14 8.60 10.74 5.39
C ALA A 14 10.03 10.26 5.63
N ASP A 15 10.21 9.03 6.15
CA ASP A 15 11.52 8.41 6.36
C ASP A 15 12.34 8.24 5.07
N LEU A 16 11.64 8.08 3.94
CA LEU A 16 12.24 7.93 2.61
C LEU A 16 12.40 9.25 1.86
N GLY A 17 12.03 10.40 2.47
CA GLY A 17 12.05 11.70 1.80
C GLY A 17 11.03 11.83 0.68
N THR A 18 9.90 11.12 0.79
CA THR A 18 8.79 11.13 -0.17
C THR A 18 7.51 11.65 0.47
N VAL A 19 6.57 12.12 -0.34
CA VAL A 19 5.30 12.65 0.14
C VAL A 19 4.17 11.73 -0.31
N ALA A 20 3.42 11.20 0.67
CA ALA A 20 2.15 10.55 0.40
C ALA A 20 1.11 11.64 0.08
N VAL A 21 0.67 11.69 -1.17
CA VAL A 21 -0.27 12.72 -1.67
C VAL A 21 -1.70 12.30 -1.40
N GLU A 22 -2.04 11.05 -1.71
CA GLU A 22 -3.35 10.48 -1.43
C GLU A 22 -3.21 9.03 -0.98
N PHE A 23 -4.08 8.63 -0.05
CA PHE A 23 -4.24 7.26 0.40
C PHE A 23 -5.71 6.88 0.31
N ASN A 24 -6.01 5.75 -0.31
CA ASN A 24 -7.34 5.18 -0.32
C ASN A 24 -7.24 3.65 -0.32
N GLY A 25 -8.32 2.94 -0.02
CA GLY A 25 -8.28 1.49 -0.07
C GLY A 25 -9.59 0.84 0.33
N GLU A 26 -9.73 -0.40 -0.11
CA GLU A 26 -10.82 -1.28 0.26
C GLU A 26 -10.32 -2.37 1.22
N ALA A 27 -11.18 -3.35 1.52
CA ALA A 27 -10.85 -4.41 2.47
C ALA A 27 -9.74 -5.36 1.98
N ASP A 28 -9.51 -5.44 0.67
CA ASP A 28 -8.60 -6.38 0.00
C ASP A 28 -7.39 -5.71 -0.67
N HIS A 29 -7.41 -4.39 -0.88
CA HIS A 29 -6.33 -3.66 -1.53
C HIS A 29 -6.25 -2.19 -1.09
N VAL A 30 -5.08 -1.57 -1.29
CA VAL A 30 -4.82 -0.17 -0.96
C VAL A 30 -4.18 0.54 -2.15
N TYR A 31 -4.57 1.78 -2.34
CA TYR A 31 -4.03 2.75 -3.29
C TYR A 31 -3.24 3.82 -2.56
N LEU A 32 -2.07 4.11 -3.07
CA LEU A 32 -1.21 5.16 -2.55
C LEU A 32 -0.66 5.95 -3.73
N LEU A 33 -0.96 7.25 -3.76
CA LEU A 33 -0.33 8.20 -4.66
C LEU A 33 0.85 8.83 -3.93
N VAL A 34 2.06 8.65 -4.46
CA VAL A 34 3.30 9.14 -3.86
C VAL A 34 4.01 10.08 -4.83
N SER A 35 4.43 11.23 -4.31
CA SER A 35 5.45 12.06 -4.95
C SER A 35 6.81 11.65 -4.40
N TYR A 36 7.68 11.12 -5.26
CA TYR A 36 8.97 10.57 -4.88
C TYR A 36 10.11 11.12 -5.75
N LEU A 37 11.33 11.12 -5.19
CA LEU A 37 12.53 11.55 -5.90
C LEU A 37 12.92 10.51 -6.96
N PRO A 38 13.37 10.93 -8.16
CA PRO A 38 13.74 10.01 -9.23
C PRO A 38 14.95 9.11 -8.89
N THR A 39 15.73 9.48 -7.87
CA THR A 39 16.84 8.67 -7.34
C THR A 39 16.35 7.47 -6.51
N LEU A 40 15.10 7.48 -6.05
CA LEU A 40 14.53 6.41 -5.24
C LEU A 40 13.91 5.34 -6.14
N ALA A 41 14.41 4.11 -6.04
CA ALA A 41 13.82 2.98 -6.73
C ALA A 41 12.42 2.66 -6.16
N ILE A 42 11.42 2.54 -7.04
CA ILE A 42 10.03 2.22 -6.70
C ILE A 42 9.96 0.91 -5.89
N PHE A 43 10.74 -0.09 -6.28
CA PHE A 43 10.83 -1.37 -5.57
C PHE A 43 11.18 -1.18 -4.09
N THR A 44 12.17 -0.34 -3.78
CA THR A 44 12.60 -0.06 -2.41
C THR A 44 11.48 0.60 -1.60
N LEU A 45 10.80 1.58 -2.19
CA LEU A 45 9.65 2.25 -1.58
C LEU A 45 8.53 1.26 -1.25
N VAL A 46 8.13 0.45 -2.23
CA VAL A 46 7.07 -0.55 -2.05
C VAL A 46 7.45 -1.61 -1.01
N GLN A 47 8.69 -2.08 -1.03
CA GLN A 47 9.18 -3.07 -0.07
C GLN A 47 9.12 -2.51 1.37
N ARG A 48 9.56 -1.26 1.57
CA ARG A 48 9.51 -0.59 2.87
C ARG A 48 8.08 -0.38 3.35
N LEU A 49 7.19 0.12 2.49
CA LEU A 49 5.78 0.34 2.80
C LEU A 49 5.09 -0.96 3.22
N LYS A 50 5.17 -2.01 2.38
CA LYS A 50 4.52 -3.30 2.65
C LYS A 50 5.14 -3.99 3.88
N GLY A 51 6.46 -3.91 4.03
CA GLY A 51 7.17 -4.51 5.17
C GLY A 51 6.83 -3.86 6.51
N ARG A 52 6.88 -2.52 6.59
CA ARG A 52 6.58 -1.79 7.83
C ARG A 52 5.11 -1.96 8.21
N THR A 53 4.19 -1.76 7.27
CA THR A 53 2.75 -1.93 7.53
C THR A 53 2.43 -3.36 7.98
N ALA A 54 2.99 -4.40 7.34
CA ALA A 54 2.80 -5.78 7.78
C ALA A 54 3.36 -6.05 9.19
N CYS A 55 4.52 -5.48 9.52
CA CYS A 55 5.12 -5.63 10.84
C CYS A 55 4.25 -4.98 11.92
N VAL A 56 3.86 -3.72 11.71
CA VAL A 56 3.08 -2.95 12.69
C VAL A 56 1.67 -3.52 12.84
N VAL A 57 0.99 -3.87 11.74
CA VAL A 57 -0.34 -4.50 11.80
C VAL A 57 -0.30 -5.85 12.53
N ARG A 58 0.75 -6.67 12.34
CA ARG A 58 0.91 -7.92 13.10
C ARG A 58 1.10 -7.69 14.59
N ARG A 59 1.78 -6.61 14.99
CA ARG A 59 1.98 -6.24 16.40
C ARG A 59 0.68 -5.73 17.02
N GLU A 60 0.02 -4.78 16.37
CA GLU A 60 -1.19 -4.12 16.88
C GLU A 60 -2.41 -5.04 16.86
N TYR A 61 -2.55 -5.85 15.81
CA TYR A 61 -3.67 -6.77 15.60
C TYR A 61 -3.26 -8.22 15.83
N ALA A 62 -2.57 -8.49 16.95
CA ALA A 62 -2.16 -9.81 17.38
C ALA A 62 -3.32 -10.71 17.87
N GLY A 63 -4.58 -10.44 17.47
CA GLY A 63 -5.72 -11.29 17.78
C GLY A 63 -5.74 -12.55 16.90
N ALA A 64 -6.12 -13.70 17.47
CA ALA A 64 -6.20 -14.98 16.74
C ALA A 64 -7.08 -14.90 15.48
N ARG A 65 -8.17 -14.10 15.52
CA ARG A 65 -9.06 -13.86 14.37
C ARG A 65 -8.37 -13.13 13.21
N VAL A 66 -7.53 -12.14 13.51
CA VAL A 66 -6.83 -11.36 12.47
C VAL A 66 -5.70 -12.20 11.86
N ARG A 67 -4.97 -12.96 12.70
CA ARG A 67 -3.96 -13.92 12.21
C ARG A 67 -4.57 -14.99 11.30
N ALA A 68 -5.71 -15.55 11.68
CA ALA A 68 -6.43 -16.54 10.86
C ALA A 68 -6.91 -15.94 9.52
N ARG A 69 -7.44 -14.70 9.55
CA ARG A 69 -7.89 -14.00 8.34
C ARG A 69 -6.74 -13.62 7.40
N MET A 70 -5.58 -13.25 7.93
CA MET A 70 -4.39 -12.89 7.13
C MET A 70 -3.65 -14.10 6.56
N ARG A 71 -3.95 -15.35 6.99
CA ARG A 71 -3.25 -16.57 6.55
C ARG A 71 -1.71 -16.43 6.50
N GLY A 72 -1.14 -15.68 7.43
CA GLY A 72 0.30 -15.41 7.51
C GLY A 72 0.83 -14.20 6.71
N HIS A 73 0.10 -13.66 5.74
CA HIS A 73 0.58 -12.55 4.89
C HIS A 73 -0.47 -11.43 4.76
N LEU A 74 -0.11 -10.21 5.17
CA LEU A 74 -0.99 -9.04 5.03
C LEU A 74 -1.12 -8.59 3.57
N TRP A 75 -0.02 -8.64 2.82
CA TRP A 75 0.05 -8.18 1.43
C TRP A 75 0.39 -9.33 0.49
N SER A 76 -0.23 -9.34 -0.69
CA SER A 76 0.24 -10.13 -1.83
C SER A 76 1.69 -9.75 -2.18
N PRO A 77 2.55 -10.66 -2.66
CA PRO A 77 3.89 -10.32 -3.13
C PRO A 77 3.87 -9.29 -4.26
N SER A 78 2.85 -9.32 -5.12
CA SER A 78 2.71 -8.43 -6.27
C SER A 78 2.37 -6.99 -5.86
N TYR A 79 2.77 -6.03 -6.70
CA TYR A 79 2.37 -4.63 -6.60
C TYR A 79 2.16 -4.06 -8.00
N PHE A 80 1.40 -2.97 -8.09
CA PHE A 80 1.16 -2.25 -9.32
C PHE A 80 1.64 -0.81 -9.13
N ALA A 81 2.47 -0.32 -10.05
CA ALA A 81 3.00 1.04 -10.02
C ALA A 81 2.85 1.64 -11.41
N VAL A 82 2.29 2.85 -11.48
CA VAL A 82 2.10 3.61 -12.70
C VAL A 82 2.53 5.04 -12.44
N CYS A 83 3.33 5.60 -13.35
CA CYS A 83 3.68 7.01 -13.34
C CYS A 83 2.45 7.82 -13.74
N CYS A 84 1.88 8.58 -12.81
CA CYS A 84 0.84 9.54 -13.12
C CYS A 84 1.46 10.83 -13.67
N GLY A 85 1.96 10.78 -14.91
CA GLY A 85 2.24 11.98 -15.69
C GLY A 85 0.92 12.58 -16.18
N GLY A 86 0.21 13.31 -15.32
CA GLY A 86 -1.01 14.05 -15.68
C GLY A 86 -2.28 13.23 -16.02
N ALA A 87 -2.25 11.90 -16.02
CA ALA A 87 -3.44 11.08 -16.31
C ALA A 87 -4.15 10.62 -15.01
N PRO A 88 -5.45 10.92 -14.83
CA PRO A 88 -6.17 10.83 -13.56
C PRO A 88 -6.70 9.41 -13.27
N LEU A 89 -7.39 9.25 -12.13
CA LEU A 89 -8.12 8.09 -11.56
C LEU A 89 -8.77 7.05 -12.52
N SER A 90 -8.90 7.33 -13.82
CA SER A 90 -9.46 6.42 -14.82
C SER A 90 -8.60 5.16 -15.05
N ILE A 91 -7.27 5.26 -15.01
CA ILE A 91 -6.37 4.10 -15.15
C ILE A 91 -6.51 3.16 -13.94
N ILE A 92 -6.67 3.73 -12.74
CA ILE A 92 -6.87 2.96 -11.51
C ILE A 92 -8.19 2.18 -11.58
N LYS A 93 -9.27 2.82 -12.05
CA LYS A 93 -10.57 2.16 -12.26
C LYS A 93 -10.49 1.00 -13.27
N GLN A 94 -9.70 1.12 -14.33
CA GLN A 94 -9.48 0.04 -15.29
C GLN A 94 -8.75 -1.16 -14.67
N TYR A 95 -7.76 -0.94 -13.80
CA TYR A 95 -7.06 -2.03 -13.12
C TYR A 95 -7.95 -2.76 -12.09
N ILE A 96 -8.80 -2.01 -11.37
CA ILE A 96 -9.77 -2.58 -10.43
C ILE A 96 -10.77 -3.47 -11.16
N GLY A 97 -11.31 -3.00 -12.29
CA GLY A 97 -12.28 -3.76 -13.08
C GLY A 97 -11.73 -5.06 -13.66
N GLN A 98 -10.39 -5.16 -13.83
CA GLN A 98 -9.73 -6.38 -14.30
C GLN A 98 -9.53 -7.44 -13.21
N ARG A 99 -9.61 -7.08 -11.92
CA ARG A 99 -9.64 -8.04 -10.81
C ARG A 99 -11.07 -8.56 -10.61
N ARG A 100 -11.57 -9.37 -11.55
CA ARG A 100 -12.74 -10.23 -11.27
C ARG A 100 -12.28 -11.44 -10.45
N PRO A 101 -12.99 -11.81 -9.37
CA PRO A 101 -12.71 -13.05 -8.64
C PRO A 101 -13.06 -14.24 -9.53
N LEU A 102 -12.19 -15.25 -9.54
CA LEU A 102 -12.59 -16.64 -9.80
C LEU A 102 -13.32 -17.17 -8.58
#